data_AF-C1BE51-F1
#
_entry.id   AF-C1BE51-F1
#
_cell.length_a   1.000
_cell.length_b   1.000
_cell.length_c   1.000
_cell.angle_alpha   90.00
_cell.angle_beta   90.00
_cell.angle_gamma   90.00
#
_symmetry.space_group_name_H-M   'P 1'
#
loop_
_entity.id
_entity.type
_entity.pdbx_description
1 polymer ?
#
loop_
_entity_poly.entity_id
_entity_poly.type
_entity_poly.pdbx_seq_one_letter_code
_entity_poly.pdbx_strand_id
1 'polypeptide(L)'
;MIGTTVPRMPRLTEEQKKQRAADKVMRHALEAEERDRRETLKRLEWEKNGTYLTRAEFEANMPCRGCGRPFIDNRGPWPAQIHMTPAESAEYAAENKYYLDRHRDCQAYRTGIDSSRITHCGFCFPPPPLSSRQIDVIRKEFGRASKTPEHELDIWKSTLTCGHTVQGRQHRTSTSRTIAVEDCPECSARRGVVRAERIGPAAPPPHQTVPDQPIVTAAEFDAIKLVEEHKVALRLAEDRLKQIRRDAHRGVSFED
;
A
#
# COMPACT_ATOMS: atom_id res chain seq x y z
N MET A 1 -17.98 46.23 -36.52
CA MET A 1 -17.29 45.33 -35.57
C MET A 1 -18.16 45.23 -34.33
N ILE A 2 -18.94 44.16 -34.17
CA ILE A 2 -19.83 43.97 -33.02
C ILE A 2 -19.01 43.22 -31.97
N GLY A 3 -18.55 43.95 -30.96
CA GLY A 3 -17.82 43.37 -29.83
C GLY A 3 -18.80 42.64 -28.92
N THR A 4 -18.86 41.32 -29.03
CA THR A 4 -19.64 40.48 -28.13
C THR A 4 -18.94 40.43 -26.76
N THR A 5 -19.38 41.26 -25.83
CA THR A 5 -19.00 41.18 -24.41
C THR A 5 -19.62 39.91 -23.82
N VAL A 6 -18.79 38.90 -23.56
CA VAL A 6 -19.23 37.71 -22.83
C VAL A 6 -19.52 38.12 -21.38
N PRO A 7 -20.75 37.92 -20.86
CA PRO A 7 -21.10 38.31 -19.51
C PRO A 7 -20.28 37.52 -18.48
N ARG A 8 -19.64 38.25 -17.56
CA ARG A 8 -18.85 37.69 -16.46
C ARG A 8 -19.79 36.95 -15.50
N MET A 9 -19.64 35.62 -15.39
CA MET A 9 -20.44 34.84 -14.43
C MET A 9 -20.24 35.37 -12.99
N PRO A 10 -21.32 35.47 -12.19
CA PRO A 10 -21.22 35.93 -10.82
C PRO A 10 -20.38 34.96 -9.98
N ARG A 11 -19.51 35.52 -9.14
CA ARG A 11 -18.70 34.74 -8.18
C ARG A 11 -19.61 34.19 -7.09
N LEU A 12 -19.44 32.91 -6.76
CA LEU A 12 -20.18 32.27 -5.67
C LEU A 12 -19.86 32.90 -4.32
N THR A 13 -20.87 32.98 -3.45
CA THR A 13 -20.67 33.37 -2.05
C THR A 13 -19.93 32.27 -1.28
N GLU A 14 -19.32 32.60 -0.14
CA GLU A 14 -18.66 31.61 0.72
C GLU A 14 -19.64 30.53 1.19
N GLU A 15 -20.89 30.89 1.45
CA GLU A 15 -21.93 29.93 1.83
C GLU A 15 -22.26 28.96 0.69
N GLN A 16 -22.39 29.45 -0.55
CA GLN A 16 -22.60 28.59 -1.72
C GLN A 16 -21.40 27.67 -1.98
N LYS A 17 -20.17 28.13 -1.71
CA LYS A 17 -18.98 27.28 -1.82
C LYS A 17 -18.98 26.17 -0.76
N LYS A 18 -19.31 26.49 0.48
CA LYS A 18 -19.44 25.51 1.57
C LYS A 18 -20.52 24.48 1.28
N GLN A 19 -21.69 24.92 0.82
CA GLN A 19 -22.77 24.02 0.44
C GLN A 19 -22.34 23.06 -0.68
N ARG A 20 -21.75 23.58 -1.76
CA ARG A 20 -21.25 22.73 -2.86
C ARG A 20 -20.18 21.75 -2.41
N ALA A 21 -19.32 22.14 -1.47
CA ALA A 21 -18.33 21.23 -0.89
C ALA A 21 -19.01 20.12 -0.07
N ALA A 22 -19.98 20.46 0.77
CA ALA A 22 -20.76 19.49 1.53
C ALA A 22 -21.53 18.52 0.62
N ASP A 23 -22.21 19.03 -0.41
CA ASP A 23 -22.94 18.23 -1.39
C ASP A 23 -22.00 17.26 -2.13
N LYS A 24 -20.80 17.73 -2.50
CA LYS A 24 -19.79 16.89 -3.15
C LYS A 24 -19.34 15.76 -2.21
N VAL A 25 -19.08 16.07 -0.95
CA VAL A 25 -18.66 15.08 0.05
C VAL A 25 -19.77 14.06 0.29
N MET A 26 -21.02 14.51 0.48
CA MET A 26 -22.17 13.62 0.64
C MET A 26 -22.34 12.70 -0.57
N ARG A 27 -22.27 13.24 -1.80
CA ARG A 27 -22.34 12.44 -3.02
C ARG A 27 -21.25 11.37 -3.07
N HIS A 28 -20.00 11.72 -2.76
CA HIS A 28 -18.91 10.73 -2.75
C HIS A 28 -19.10 9.64 -1.69
N ALA A 29 -19.64 9.99 -0.51
CA ALA A 29 -19.95 9.01 0.53
C ALA A 29 -21.06 8.04 0.07
N LEU A 30 -22.11 8.54 -0.58
CA LEU A 30 -23.17 7.72 -1.17
C LEU A 30 -22.67 6.84 -2.33
N GLU A 31 -21.80 7.36 -3.19
CA GLU A 31 -21.14 6.58 -4.25
C GLU A 31 -20.27 5.45 -3.66
N ALA A 32 -19.59 5.71 -2.54
CA ALA A 32 -18.79 4.70 -1.84
C ALA A 32 -19.68 3.61 -1.22
N GLU A 33 -20.81 3.97 -0.60
CA GLU A 33 -21.80 3.00 -0.11
C GLU A 33 -22.31 2.10 -1.22
N GLU A 34 -22.73 2.68 -2.34
CA GLU A 34 -23.27 1.92 -3.45
C GLU A 34 -22.22 0.97 -4.03
N ARG A 35 -20.97 1.41 -4.12
CA ARG A 35 -19.84 0.55 -4.53
C ARG A 35 -19.64 -0.62 -3.57
N ASP A 36 -19.57 -0.36 -2.27
CA ASP A 36 -19.37 -1.38 -1.22
C ASP A 36 -20.53 -2.40 -1.20
N ARG A 37 -21.78 -1.92 -1.33
CA ARG A 37 -22.97 -2.75 -1.47
C ARG A 37 -22.90 -3.63 -2.71
N ARG A 38 -22.56 -3.05 -3.86
CA ARG A 38 -22.43 -3.75 -5.15
C ARG A 38 -21.35 -4.84 -5.07
N GLU A 39 -20.19 -4.55 -4.48
CA GLU A 39 -19.11 -5.52 -4.29
C GLU A 39 -19.48 -6.64 -3.33
N THR A 40 -20.17 -6.32 -2.23
CA THR A 40 -20.63 -7.32 -1.26
C THR A 40 -21.67 -8.27 -1.86
N LEU A 41 -22.67 -7.74 -2.56
CA LEU A 41 -23.65 -8.56 -3.28
C LEU A 41 -22.96 -9.43 -4.34
N LYS A 42 -21.95 -8.90 -5.03
CA LYS A 42 -21.21 -9.68 -6.03
C LYS A 42 -20.42 -10.83 -5.42
N ARG A 43 -19.79 -10.63 -4.27
CA ARG A 43 -19.11 -11.71 -3.53
C ARG A 43 -20.08 -12.81 -3.11
N LEU A 44 -21.25 -12.44 -2.57
CA LEU A 44 -22.29 -13.40 -2.21
C LEU A 44 -22.82 -14.16 -3.44
N GLU A 45 -22.98 -13.48 -4.58
CA GLU A 45 -23.35 -14.11 -5.85
C GLU A 45 -22.29 -15.14 -6.27
N TRP A 46 -21.00 -14.81 -6.17
CA TRP A 46 -19.92 -15.73 -6.49
C TRP A 46 -19.93 -16.97 -5.60
N GLU A 47 -20.13 -16.80 -4.30
CA GLU A 47 -20.23 -17.93 -3.36
C GLU A 47 -21.42 -18.83 -3.70
N LYS A 48 -22.61 -18.23 -3.88
CA LYS A 48 -23.85 -18.95 -4.19
C LYS A 48 -23.75 -19.72 -5.50
N ASN A 49 -23.11 -19.15 -6.52
CA ASN A 49 -22.99 -19.76 -7.84
C ASN A 49 -21.74 -20.65 -7.98
N GLY A 50 -20.93 -20.77 -6.92
CA GLY A 50 -19.65 -21.47 -6.98
C GLY A 50 -18.73 -20.87 -8.03
N THR A 51 -18.67 -19.55 -8.20
CA THR A 51 -17.82 -18.93 -9.24
C THR A 51 -16.33 -19.10 -8.93
N TYR A 52 -15.95 -19.33 -7.68
CA TYR A 52 -14.57 -19.58 -7.29
C TYR A 52 -14.04 -20.89 -7.90
N LEU A 53 -12.85 -20.82 -8.49
CA LEU A 53 -12.09 -22.01 -8.84
C LEU A 53 -11.36 -22.52 -7.60
N THR A 54 -11.37 -23.83 -7.42
CA THR A 54 -10.44 -24.49 -6.50
C THR A 54 -9.01 -24.39 -7.03
N ARG A 55 -8.03 -24.61 -6.16
CA ARG A 55 -6.61 -24.60 -6.58
C ARG A 55 -6.33 -25.64 -7.69
N ALA A 56 -6.87 -26.85 -7.54
CA ALA A 56 -6.70 -27.91 -8.52
C ALA A 56 -7.32 -27.55 -9.88
N GLU A 57 -8.51 -26.94 -9.90
CA GLU A 57 -9.14 -26.48 -11.15
C GLU A 57 -8.35 -25.35 -11.82
N PHE A 58 -7.81 -24.42 -11.02
CA PHE A 58 -6.94 -23.36 -11.53
C PHE A 58 -5.65 -23.92 -12.14
N GLU A 59 -5.02 -24.90 -11.48
CA GLU A 59 -3.81 -25.59 -11.98
C GLU A 59 -4.09 -26.45 -13.22
N ALA A 60 -5.30 -27.03 -13.32
CA ALA A 60 -5.79 -27.69 -14.52
C ALA A 60 -6.16 -26.70 -15.67
N ASN A 61 -5.90 -25.40 -15.48
CA ASN A 61 -6.22 -24.32 -16.41
C ASN A 61 -7.70 -24.30 -16.82
N MET A 62 -8.60 -24.62 -15.89
CA MET A 62 -10.04 -24.50 -16.13
C MET A 62 -10.38 -23.04 -16.48
N PRO A 63 -11.28 -22.82 -17.45
CA PRO A 63 -11.63 -21.47 -17.86
C PRO A 63 -12.27 -20.70 -16.72
N CYS A 64 -12.04 -19.39 -16.71
CA CYS A 64 -12.72 -18.43 -15.86
C CYS A 64 -14.24 -18.58 -16.01
N ARG A 65 -14.94 -18.86 -14.90
CA ARG A 65 -16.41 -19.04 -14.90
C ARG A 65 -17.17 -17.75 -15.24
N GLY A 66 -16.51 -16.60 -15.23
CA GLY A 66 -17.10 -15.30 -15.58
C GLY A 66 -17.00 -14.96 -17.07
N CYS A 67 -15.85 -15.23 -17.70
CA CYS A 67 -15.60 -14.84 -19.10
C CYS A 67 -15.37 -16.01 -20.06
N GLY A 68 -15.25 -17.24 -19.54
CA GLY A 68 -14.99 -18.46 -20.32
C GLY A 68 -13.56 -18.61 -20.83
N ARG A 69 -12.65 -17.66 -20.54
CA ARG A 69 -11.27 -17.68 -21.03
C ARG A 69 -10.31 -18.31 -20.02
N PRO A 70 -9.21 -18.95 -20.46
CA PRO A 70 -8.23 -19.50 -19.54
C PRO A 70 -7.57 -18.40 -18.70
N PHE A 71 -7.14 -18.78 -17.50
CA PHE A 71 -6.30 -17.91 -16.70
C PHE A 71 -4.90 -17.86 -17.28
N ILE A 72 -4.33 -19.02 -17.59
CA ILE A 72 -2.97 -19.19 -18.07
C ILE A 72 -3.01 -19.50 -19.56
N ASP A 73 -2.44 -18.63 -20.39
CA ASP A 73 -2.28 -18.88 -21.84
C ASP A 73 -0.83 -19.23 -22.21
N ASN A 74 0.10 -19.21 -21.25
CA ASN A 74 1.53 -19.45 -21.41
C ASN A 74 2.24 -18.50 -22.37
N ARG A 75 1.66 -17.31 -22.64
CA ARG A 75 2.25 -16.28 -23.52
C ARG A 75 3.04 -15.23 -22.76
N GLY A 76 3.11 -15.35 -21.44
CA GLY A 76 3.76 -14.37 -20.55
C GLY A 76 3.00 -13.05 -20.48
N PRO A 77 3.57 -12.03 -19.82
CA PRO A 77 2.94 -10.73 -19.74
C PRO A 77 3.14 -9.98 -21.06
N TRP A 78 2.34 -8.93 -21.28
CA TRP A 78 2.59 -7.99 -22.36
C TRP A 78 3.94 -7.29 -22.17
N PRO A 79 4.77 -7.14 -23.23
CA PRO A 79 5.90 -6.22 -23.20
C PRO A 79 5.44 -4.79 -22.90
N ALA A 80 6.35 -3.93 -22.44
CA ALA A 80 6.04 -2.50 -22.37
C ALA A 80 5.63 -2.00 -23.76
N GLN A 81 4.62 -1.12 -23.84
CA GLN A 81 4.04 -0.69 -25.13
C GLN A 81 5.08 -0.12 -26.11
N ILE A 82 6.10 0.58 -25.59
CA ILE A 82 7.21 1.12 -26.39
C ILE A 82 8.14 0.06 -26.99
N HIS A 83 8.07 -1.17 -26.48
CA HIS A 83 8.87 -2.32 -26.91
C HIS A 83 8.03 -3.38 -27.64
N MET A 84 6.73 -3.13 -27.84
CA MET A 84 5.88 -4.04 -28.60
C MET A 84 6.23 -3.97 -30.09
N THR A 85 6.33 -5.13 -30.72
CA THR A 85 6.35 -5.20 -32.19
C THR A 85 5.00 -4.74 -32.76
N PRO A 86 4.92 -4.39 -34.06
CA PRO A 86 3.64 -4.08 -34.70
C PRO A 86 2.60 -5.21 -34.56
N ALA A 87 3.04 -6.47 -34.66
CA ALA A 87 2.18 -7.63 -34.47
C ALA A 87 1.63 -7.72 -33.04
N GLU A 88 2.49 -7.58 -32.03
CA GLU A 88 2.07 -7.58 -30.62
C GLU A 88 1.15 -6.41 -30.29
N SER A 89 1.40 -5.24 -30.87
CA SER A 89 0.54 -4.06 -30.70
C SER A 89 -0.86 -4.31 -31.26
N ALA A 90 -0.95 -4.96 -32.44
CA ALA A 90 -2.23 -5.33 -33.04
C ALA A 90 -2.99 -6.36 -32.17
N GLU A 91 -2.29 -7.37 -31.63
CA GLU A 91 -2.89 -8.33 -30.70
C GLU A 91 -3.36 -7.67 -29.40
N TYR A 92 -2.54 -6.78 -28.81
CA TYR A 92 -2.91 -6.04 -27.61
C TYR A 92 -4.16 -5.18 -27.85
N ALA A 93 -4.23 -4.51 -29.00
CA ALA A 93 -5.41 -3.72 -29.37
C ALA A 93 -6.66 -4.59 -29.53
N ALA A 94 -6.53 -5.78 -30.13
CA ALA A 94 -7.62 -6.74 -30.28
C ALA A 94 -8.10 -7.27 -28.91
N GLU A 95 -7.18 -7.64 -28.02
CA GLU A 95 -7.48 -8.08 -26.66
C GLU A 95 -8.17 -6.97 -25.85
N ASN A 96 -7.65 -5.74 -25.94
CA ASN A 96 -8.26 -4.60 -25.26
C ASN A 96 -9.65 -4.28 -25.82
N LYS A 97 -9.84 -4.39 -27.14
CA LYS A 97 -11.15 -4.24 -27.77
C LYS A 97 -12.13 -5.30 -27.27
N TYR A 98 -11.73 -6.58 -27.24
CA TYR A 98 -12.55 -7.66 -26.70
C TYR A 98 -12.99 -7.38 -25.26
N TYR A 99 -12.05 -6.95 -24.41
CA TYR A 99 -12.36 -6.59 -23.02
C TYR A 99 -13.36 -5.43 -22.97
N LEU A 100 -13.13 -4.35 -23.72
CA LEU A 100 -14.01 -3.17 -23.72
C LEU A 100 -15.39 -3.48 -24.28
N ASP A 101 -15.50 -4.34 -25.30
CA ASP A 101 -16.80 -4.74 -25.88
C ASP A 101 -17.66 -5.50 -24.84
N ARG A 102 -17.06 -6.28 -23.94
CA ARG A 102 -17.77 -6.96 -22.84
C ARG A 102 -17.94 -6.13 -21.57
N HIS A 103 -17.03 -5.20 -21.31
CA HIS A 103 -16.91 -4.52 -20.01
C HIS A 103 -16.98 -3.00 -20.09
N ARG A 104 -17.51 -2.43 -21.18
CA ARG A 104 -17.58 -0.98 -21.43
C ARG A 104 -18.13 -0.20 -20.23
N ASP A 105 -19.19 -0.73 -19.62
CA ASP A 105 -19.91 -0.09 -18.51
C ASP A 105 -19.55 -0.69 -17.14
N CYS A 106 -18.64 -1.66 -17.09
CA CYS A 106 -18.39 -2.45 -15.88
C CYS A 106 -17.68 -1.63 -14.77
N GLN A 107 -16.97 -0.55 -15.14
CA GLN A 107 -16.19 0.34 -14.25
C GLN A 107 -15.28 -0.39 -13.24
N ALA A 108 -15.03 -1.67 -13.47
CA ALA A 108 -14.25 -2.52 -12.60
C ALA A 108 -12.77 -2.46 -12.97
N TYR A 109 -11.93 -2.93 -12.06
CA TYR A 109 -10.52 -3.07 -12.32
C TYR A 109 -10.23 -4.28 -13.20
N ARG A 110 -9.14 -4.17 -13.95
CA ARG A 110 -8.58 -5.25 -14.76
C ARG A 110 -7.68 -6.12 -13.88
N THR A 111 -7.72 -7.42 -14.12
CA THR A 111 -6.84 -8.38 -13.49
C THR A 111 -6.10 -9.17 -14.56
N GLY A 112 -4.80 -9.31 -14.40
CA GLY A 112 -3.94 -10.15 -15.23
C GLY A 112 -3.12 -11.07 -14.33
N ILE A 113 -2.50 -12.08 -14.94
CA ILE A 113 -1.49 -12.91 -14.27
C ILE A 113 -0.24 -12.93 -15.15
N ASP A 114 0.93 -13.05 -14.53
CA ASP A 114 2.22 -12.93 -15.24
C ASP A 114 2.40 -13.94 -16.36
N SER A 115 1.73 -15.09 -16.32
CA SER A 115 1.77 -16.12 -17.35
C SER A 115 0.71 -15.97 -18.45
N SER A 116 0.05 -14.80 -18.53
CA SER A 116 -1.10 -14.59 -19.42
C SER A 116 -1.12 -13.22 -20.09
N ARG A 117 -1.48 -13.19 -21.38
CA ARG A 117 -1.83 -11.96 -22.10
C ARG A 117 -3.32 -11.60 -21.99
N ILE A 118 -4.12 -12.49 -21.40
CA ILE A 118 -5.57 -12.33 -21.24
C ILE A 118 -5.89 -11.38 -20.09
N THR A 119 -6.77 -10.41 -20.36
CA THR A 119 -7.29 -9.52 -19.32
C THR A 119 -8.61 -10.02 -18.76
N HIS A 120 -8.66 -10.24 -17.45
CA HIS A 120 -9.87 -10.59 -16.71
C HIS A 120 -10.47 -9.34 -16.02
N CYS A 121 -11.76 -9.40 -15.71
CA CYS A 121 -12.45 -8.36 -14.97
C CYS A 121 -12.58 -8.77 -13.49
N GLY A 122 -12.01 -7.97 -12.58
CA GLY A 122 -12.01 -8.27 -11.15
C GLY A 122 -13.38 -8.17 -10.47
N PHE A 123 -14.39 -7.63 -11.15
CA PHE A 123 -15.77 -7.59 -10.66
C PHE A 123 -16.65 -8.71 -11.26
N CYS A 124 -16.30 -9.25 -12.43
CA CYS A 124 -17.08 -10.33 -13.03
C CYS A 124 -16.69 -11.70 -12.47
N PHE A 125 -15.44 -11.86 -12.03
CA PHE A 125 -14.93 -13.13 -11.54
C PHE A 125 -14.03 -12.92 -10.30
N PRO A 126 -14.10 -13.83 -9.30
CA PRO A 126 -13.27 -13.75 -8.10
C PRO A 126 -11.76 -13.84 -8.41
N PRO A 127 -10.88 -13.36 -7.53
CA PRO A 127 -9.45 -13.56 -7.73
C PRO A 127 -9.09 -15.06 -7.79
N PRO A 128 -8.06 -15.45 -8.56
CA PRO A 128 -7.63 -16.83 -8.63
C PRO A 128 -7.18 -17.34 -7.24
N PRO A 129 -7.37 -18.64 -6.96
CA PRO A 129 -7.03 -19.20 -5.66
C PRO A 129 -5.53 -19.15 -5.42
N LEU A 130 -5.15 -18.66 -4.23
CA LEU A 130 -3.77 -18.67 -3.76
C LEU A 130 -3.30 -20.09 -3.47
N SER A 131 -2.05 -20.39 -3.81
CA SER A 131 -1.36 -21.62 -3.39
C SER A 131 -1.05 -21.59 -1.89
N SER A 132 -0.86 -22.77 -1.28
CA SER A 132 -0.46 -22.88 0.13
C SER A 132 0.82 -22.08 0.42
N ARG A 133 1.82 -22.16 -0.47
CA ARG A 133 3.06 -21.36 -0.35
C ARG A 133 2.78 -19.85 -0.34
N GLN A 134 1.88 -19.36 -1.20
CA GLN A 134 1.51 -17.94 -1.21
C GLN A 134 0.79 -17.56 0.08
N ILE A 135 -0.12 -18.40 0.56
CA ILE A 135 -0.80 -18.20 1.85
C ILE A 135 0.22 -18.17 2.99
N ASP A 136 1.21 -19.06 2.99
CA ASP A 136 2.24 -19.11 4.03
C ASP A 136 3.17 -17.90 3.98
N VAL A 137 3.55 -17.43 2.79
CA VAL A 137 4.30 -16.17 2.63
C VAL A 137 3.48 -15.01 3.16
N ILE A 138 2.21 -14.87 2.76
CA ILE A 138 1.33 -13.81 3.26
C ILE A 138 1.19 -13.90 4.78
N ARG A 139 0.98 -15.09 5.34
CA ARG A 139 0.92 -15.29 6.80
C ARG A 139 2.24 -14.99 7.49
N LYS A 140 3.39 -15.29 6.87
CA LYS A 140 4.70 -14.98 7.46
C LYS A 140 4.95 -13.49 7.50
N GLU A 141 4.72 -12.81 6.37
CA GLU A 141 5.00 -11.38 6.22
C GLU A 141 3.95 -10.52 6.95
N PHE A 142 2.67 -10.88 6.88
CA PHE A 142 1.58 -10.12 7.49
C PHE A 142 1.07 -10.69 8.81
N GLY A 143 1.28 -11.96 9.11
CA GLY A 143 0.89 -12.55 10.41
C GLY A 143 1.82 -12.16 11.55
N ARG A 144 3.01 -11.63 11.23
CA ARG A 144 3.90 -10.93 12.17
C ARG A 144 3.77 -9.41 12.10
N ALA A 145 2.84 -8.86 11.32
CA ALA A 145 2.42 -7.49 11.52
C ALA A 145 1.86 -7.45 12.94
N SER A 146 2.72 -7.10 13.90
CA SER A 146 2.34 -6.84 15.27
C SER A 146 1.12 -5.95 15.18
N LYS A 147 0.05 -6.28 15.93
CA LYS A 147 -1.04 -5.33 16.13
C LYS A 147 -0.36 -3.99 16.39
N THR A 148 -0.57 -3.03 15.49
CA THR A 148 0.05 -1.72 15.60
C THR A 148 -0.13 -1.29 17.04
N PRO A 149 0.97 -1.05 17.79
CA PRO A 149 0.87 -0.76 19.20
C PRO A 149 -0.17 0.33 19.44
N GLU A 150 -1.00 0.20 20.47
CA GLU A 150 -2.11 1.16 20.70
C GLU A 150 -1.61 2.60 20.79
N HIS A 151 -0.39 2.79 21.28
CA HIS A 151 0.26 4.09 21.37
C HIS A 151 0.74 4.66 20.02
N GLU A 152 0.66 3.91 18.92
CA GLU A 152 0.91 4.38 17.54
C GLU A 152 -0.40 4.67 16.79
N LEU A 153 -1.55 4.39 17.39
CA LEU A 153 -2.87 4.62 16.82
C LEU A 153 -3.46 5.94 17.33
N ASP A 154 -4.20 6.61 16.46
CA ASP A 154 -5.09 7.71 16.81
C ASP A 154 -6.55 7.24 16.70
N ILE A 155 -7.42 7.79 17.55
CA ILE A 155 -8.87 7.64 17.48
C ILE A 155 -9.41 8.66 16.49
N TRP A 156 -10.23 8.18 15.56
CA TRP A 156 -10.98 9.01 14.63
C TRP A 156 -12.46 8.89 14.91
N LYS A 157 -13.16 10.03 14.90
CA LYS A 157 -14.62 10.11 14.88
C LYS A 157 -15.07 10.29 13.44
N SER A 158 -15.85 9.35 12.94
CA SER A 158 -16.44 9.40 11.60
C SER A 158 -17.93 9.74 11.71
N THR A 159 -18.41 10.72 10.96
CA THR A 159 -19.84 10.94 10.70
C THR A 159 -20.22 10.25 9.40
N LEU A 160 -21.27 9.44 9.46
CA LEU A 160 -21.74 8.62 8.35
C LEU A 160 -22.87 9.35 7.58
N THR A 161 -23.24 8.87 6.39
CA THR A 161 -24.35 9.43 5.59
C THR A 161 -25.69 9.44 6.33
N CYS A 162 -25.91 8.49 7.24
CA CYS A 162 -27.10 8.42 8.08
C CYS A 162 -27.09 9.43 9.24
N GLY A 163 -26.02 10.21 9.40
CA GLY A 163 -25.85 11.18 10.48
C GLY A 163 -25.26 10.60 11.77
N HIS A 164 -25.31 9.28 11.96
CA HIS A 164 -24.69 8.64 13.12
C HIS A 164 -23.16 8.76 13.09
N THR A 165 -22.56 8.67 14.27
CA THR A 165 -21.10 8.78 14.42
C THR A 165 -20.52 7.50 14.98
N VAL A 166 -19.42 7.05 14.39
CA VAL A 166 -18.66 5.89 14.86
C VAL A 166 -17.24 6.29 15.19
N GLN A 167 -16.58 5.50 16.04
CA GLN A 167 -15.17 5.66 16.33
C GLN A 167 -14.38 4.49 15.78
N GLY A 168 -13.19 4.76 15.27
CA GLY A 168 -12.24 3.70 14.98
C GLY A 168 -10.81 4.18 15.04
N ARG A 169 -9.88 3.24 14.97
CA ARG A 169 -8.45 3.49 15.14
C ARG A 169 -7.73 3.46 13.80
N GLN A 170 -6.72 4.31 13.64
CA GLN A 170 -5.84 4.32 12.48
C GLN A 170 -4.45 4.82 12.89
N HIS A 171 -3.40 4.36 12.21
CA HIS A 171 -2.03 4.77 12.51
C HIS A 171 -1.87 6.30 12.46
N ARG A 172 -1.20 6.88 13.47
CA ARG A 172 -1.09 8.34 13.69
C ARG A 172 -0.46 9.14 12.56
N THR A 173 0.38 8.50 11.73
CA THR A 173 0.98 9.13 10.55
C THR A 173 -0.02 9.36 9.42
N SER A 174 -1.22 8.77 9.51
CA SER A 174 -2.25 8.95 8.50
C SER A 174 -2.85 10.34 8.58
N THR A 175 -2.69 11.15 7.54
CA THR A 175 -3.22 12.52 7.50
C THR A 175 -4.75 12.57 7.41
N SER A 176 -5.39 11.48 6.97
CA SER A 176 -6.85 11.35 6.83
C SER A 176 -7.32 9.94 7.15
N ARG A 177 -8.63 9.79 7.40
CA ARG A 177 -9.29 8.50 7.53
C ARG A 177 -9.32 7.80 6.18
N THR A 178 -8.74 6.59 6.09
CA THR A 178 -8.66 5.84 4.82
C THR A 178 -9.92 5.02 4.53
N ILE A 179 -10.71 4.73 5.56
CA ILE A 179 -11.94 3.96 5.43
C ILE A 179 -13.06 4.85 4.89
N ALA A 180 -13.63 4.48 3.73
CA ALA A 180 -14.70 5.22 3.08
C ALA A 180 -16.11 4.74 3.47
N VAL A 181 -16.25 3.50 3.97
CA VAL A 181 -17.52 2.89 4.37
C VAL A 181 -17.32 2.10 5.67
N GLU A 182 -18.17 2.33 6.66
CA GLU A 182 -18.10 1.75 8.00
C GLU A 182 -19.45 1.14 8.41
N ASP A 183 -19.42 0.14 9.29
CA ASP A 183 -20.63 -0.43 9.86
C ASP A 183 -21.24 0.55 10.86
N CYS A 184 -22.50 0.93 10.64
CA CYS A 184 -23.26 1.75 11.56
C CYS A 184 -24.04 0.85 12.53
N PRO A 185 -23.72 0.81 13.84
CA PRO A 185 -24.41 -0.06 14.79
C PRO A 185 -25.88 0.34 14.99
N GLU A 186 -26.18 1.64 14.90
CA GLU A 186 -27.55 2.15 15.06
C GLU A 186 -28.45 1.77 13.87
N CYS A 187 -27.92 1.75 12.64
CA CYS A 187 -28.67 1.34 11.45
C CYS A 187 -28.56 -0.15 11.14
N SER A 188 -27.61 -0.87 11.75
CA SER A 188 -27.21 -2.23 11.34
C SER A 188 -26.91 -2.33 9.84
N ALA A 189 -26.23 -1.32 9.29
CA ALA A 189 -25.93 -1.21 7.85
C ALA A 189 -24.57 -0.54 7.61
N ARG A 190 -23.96 -0.84 6.46
CA ARG A 190 -22.74 -0.19 6.00
C ARG A 190 -23.05 1.19 5.42
N ARG A 191 -22.36 2.21 5.91
CA ARG A 191 -22.59 3.62 5.58
C ARG A 191 -21.29 4.33 5.24
N GLY A 192 -21.35 5.26 4.30
CA GLY A 192 -20.24 6.04 3.77
C GLY A 192 -19.84 7.11 4.76
N VAL A 193 -18.54 7.36 4.85
CA VAL A 193 -17.97 8.37 5.73
C VAL A 193 -18.07 9.74 5.05
N VAL A 194 -18.88 10.63 5.64
CA VAL A 194 -19.06 12.02 5.18
C VAL A 194 -18.00 12.92 5.79
N ARG A 195 -17.67 12.72 7.06
CA ARG A 195 -16.67 13.52 7.76
C ARG A 195 -15.87 12.63 8.68
N ALA A 196 -14.57 12.86 8.78
CA ALA A 196 -13.72 12.20 9.75
C ALA A 196 -12.84 13.23 10.46
N GLU A 197 -12.81 13.14 11.79
CA GLU A 197 -12.06 14.03 12.66
C GLU A 197 -11.15 13.20 13.56
N ARG A 198 -9.87 13.57 13.58
CA ARG A 198 -8.91 12.98 14.52
C ARG A 198 -9.18 13.53 15.91
N ILE A 199 -9.49 12.66 16.86
CA ILE A 199 -9.75 13.03 18.25
C ILE A 199 -8.42 13.16 19.02
N GLY A 200 -7.46 12.25 18.76
CA GLY A 200 -6.19 12.20 19.48
C GLY A 200 -5.64 10.78 19.57
N PRO A 201 -4.59 10.55 20.36
CA PRO A 201 -3.96 9.24 20.50
C PRO A 201 -4.90 8.23 21.18
N ALA A 202 -4.85 6.97 20.74
CA ALA A 202 -5.65 5.89 21.31
C ALA A 202 -5.11 5.37 22.65
N ALA A 203 -3.81 5.50 22.87
CA ALA A 203 -3.17 5.28 24.15
C ALA A 203 -2.09 6.35 24.38
N PRO A 204 -1.78 6.70 25.64
CA PRO A 204 -0.64 7.56 25.94
C PRO A 204 0.64 6.95 25.33
N PRO A 205 1.62 7.79 24.94
CA PRO A 205 2.91 7.27 24.52
C PRO A 205 3.46 6.39 25.65
N PRO A 206 4.16 5.29 25.33
CA PRO A 206 4.86 4.55 26.35
C PRO A 206 5.73 5.56 27.08
N HIS A 207 5.65 5.58 28.42
CA HIS A 207 6.65 6.30 29.20
C HIS A 207 7.98 5.80 28.67
N GLN A 208 8.77 6.70 28.09
CA GLN A 208 10.17 6.41 27.87
C GLN A 208 10.71 6.19 29.28
N THR A 209 10.70 4.94 29.76
CA THR A 209 11.70 4.48 30.68
C THR A 209 12.97 4.70 29.89
N VAL A 210 13.57 5.88 30.04
CA VAL A 210 14.99 6.07 29.80
C VAL A 210 15.59 4.85 30.49
N PRO A 211 16.20 3.90 29.76
CA PRO A 211 16.94 2.86 30.44
C PRO A 211 17.88 3.63 31.35
N ASP A 212 17.87 3.35 32.66
CA ASP A 212 18.84 3.91 33.59
C ASP A 212 20.18 3.79 32.88
N GLN A 213 20.65 4.90 32.30
CA GLN A 213 21.99 4.92 31.77
C GLN A 213 22.80 4.71 33.04
N PRO A 214 23.62 3.65 33.11
CA PRO A 214 24.50 3.50 34.26
C PRO A 214 25.20 4.84 34.36
N ILE A 215 25.07 5.49 35.52
CA ILE A 215 25.75 6.73 35.80
C ILE A 215 27.22 6.35 35.74
N VAL A 216 27.83 6.47 34.56
CA VAL A 216 29.25 6.22 34.34
C VAL A 216 29.91 7.26 35.21
N THR A 217 30.54 6.80 36.28
CA THR A 217 31.26 7.70 37.19
C THR A 217 32.36 8.40 36.41
N ALA A 218 32.76 9.61 36.83
CA ALA A 218 33.86 10.32 36.17
C ALA A 218 35.12 9.44 36.02
N ALA A 219 35.37 8.56 36.99
CA ALA A 219 36.46 7.59 36.98
C ALA A 219 36.34 6.54 35.86
N GLU A 220 35.13 6.05 35.56
CA GLU A 220 34.91 5.09 34.47
C GLU A 220 35.02 5.76 33.10
N PHE A 221 34.60 7.03 32.98
CA PHE A 221 34.78 7.81 31.77
C PHE A 221 36.27 8.08 31.48
N ASP A 222 37.03 8.45 32.53
CA ASP A 222 38.48 8.62 32.42
C ASP A 222 39.18 7.31 32.06
N ALA A 223 38.74 6.17 32.61
CA ALA A 223 39.28 4.86 32.25
C ALA A 223 39.01 4.50 30.77
N ILE A 224 37.81 4.76 30.26
CA ILE A 224 37.46 4.55 28.85
C ILE A 224 38.33 5.43 27.95
N LYS A 225 38.54 6.69 28.31
CA LYS A 225 39.39 7.62 27.57
C LYS A 225 40.84 7.13 27.54
N LEU A 226 41.37 6.67 28.67
CA LEU A 226 42.75 6.17 28.80
C LEU A 226 42.98 4.91 27.95
N VAL A 227 41.97 4.04 27.86
CA VAL A 227 41.99 2.85 26.99
C VAL A 227 42.02 3.23 25.51
N GLU A 228 41.22 4.21 25.09
CA GLU A 228 41.25 4.69 23.70
C GLU A 228 42.58 5.38 23.35
N GLU A 229 43.13 6.18 24.25
CA GLU A 229 44.47 6.78 24.07
C GLU A 229 45.56 5.70 23.94
N HIS A 230 45.50 4.64 24.74
CA HIS A 230 46.41 3.49 24.62
C HIS A 230 46.26 2.74 23.29
N LYS A 231 45.04 2.54 22.80
CA LYS A 231 44.79 1.91 21.48
C LYS A 231 45.35 2.73 20.33
N VAL A 232 45.29 4.06 20.43
CA VAL A 232 45.89 4.95 19.43
C VAL A 232 47.41 4.88 19.49
N ALA A 233 48.00 4.91 20.70
CA ALA A 233 49.44 4.79 20.89
C ALA A 233 50.00 3.45 20.36
N LEU A 234 49.29 2.34 20.60
CA LEU A 234 49.64 1.02 20.08
C LEU A 234 49.67 1.00 18.55
N ARG A 235 48.63 1.55 17.90
CA ARG A 235 48.57 1.62 16.42
C ARG A 235 49.76 2.41 15.85
N LEU A 236 50.10 3.54 16.46
CA LEU A 236 51.25 4.35 16.02
C LEU A 236 52.58 3.61 16.19
N ALA A 237 52.76 2.87 17.29
CA ALA A 237 53.95 2.07 17.52
C ALA A 237 54.08 0.93 16.49
N GLU A 238 52.98 0.25 16.18
CA GLU A 238 52.94 -0.79 15.14
C GLU A 238 53.31 -0.24 13.77
N ASP A 239 52.78 0.92 13.41
CA ASP A 239 53.07 1.54 12.12
C ASP A 239 54.53 2.00 12.02
N ARG A 240 55.12 2.47 13.13
CA ARG A 240 56.55 2.80 13.19
C ARG A 240 57.43 1.56 13.06
N LEU A 241 57.07 0.44 13.69
CA LEU A 241 57.78 -0.83 13.52
C LEU A 241 57.71 -1.33 12.08
N LYS A 242 56.55 -1.21 11.41
CA LYS A 242 56.41 -1.54 9.98
C LYS A 242 57.32 -0.66 9.13
N GLN A 243 57.41 0.64 9.43
CA GLN A 243 58.27 1.56 8.70
C GLN A 243 59.76 1.20 8.86
N ILE A 244 60.22 0.96 10.09
CA ILE A 244 61.60 0.54 10.37
C ILE A 244 61.94 -0.76 9.63
N ARG A 245 61.03 -1.74 9.60
CA ARG A 245 61.22 -2.98 8.82
C ARG A 245 61.37 -2.70 7.33
N ARG A 246 60.53 -1.82 6.77
CA ARG A 246 60.64 -1.42 5.35
C ARG A 246 61.97 -0.75 5.04
N ASP A 247 62.43 0.14 5.93
CA ASP A 247 63.68 0.88 5.73
C ASP A 247 64.90 -0.03 5.90
N ALA A 248 64.87 -0.97 6.84
CA ALA A 248 65.89 -2.01 6.98
C ALA A 248 65.98 -2.91 5.72
N HIS A 249 64.86 -3.25 5.10
CA HIS A 249 64.86 -3.99 3.82
C HIS A 249 65.37 -3.17 2.63
N ARG A 250 65.26 -1.84 2.66
CA ARG A 250 65.83 -0.96 1.63
C ARG A 250 67.33 -0.70 1.82
N GLY A 251 67.86 -0.85 3.02
CA GLY A 251 69.28 -0.66 3.33
C GLY A 251 70.21 -1.81 2.97
N VAL A 252 69.71 -2.95 2.46
CA VAL A 252 70.50 -4.15 2.11
C VAL A 252 70.88 -4.21 0.62
N SER A 253 70.61 -3.15 -0.15
CA SER A 253 71.06 -3.01 -1.53
C SER A 253 71.97 -1.80 -1.66
N PHE A 254 73.27 -1.94 -1.37
CA PHE A 254 74.40 -1.22 -1.97
C PHE A 254 75.67 -1.57 -1.20
N GLU A 255 76.44 -2.53 -1.71
CA GLU A 255 77.91 -2.65 -1.61
C GLU A 255 78.31 -3.81 -2.54
N ASP A 256 78.52 -3.47 -3.82
CA ASP A 256 79.50 -4.12 -4.70
C ASP A 256 80.85 -3.40 -4.50
#